data_AF-A0A1X7T5M0-F1
#
_entry.id   AF-A0A1X7T5M0-F1
#
_cell.length_a   1.000
_cell.length_b   1.000
_cell.length_c   1.000
_cell.angle_alpha   90.00
_cell.angle_beta   90.00
_cell.angle_gamma   90.00
#
_symmetry.space_group_name_H-M   'P 1'
#
loop_
_entity.id
_entity.type
_entity.pdbx_description
1 polymer ?
#
loop_
_entity_poly.entity_id
_entity_poly.type
_entity_poly.pdbx_seq_one_letter_code
_entity_poly.pdbx_strand_id
1 'polypeptide(L)' 'DFFNIIILQRGVLVKVEHYKEYQMRGAPHYHILLWIENAPVVGIDPPEKVCSFIKGRITCHMPESNK' A
#
# COMPACT_ATOMS: atom_id res chain seq x y z
N ASP A 1 -11.12 10.60 -6.44
CA ASP A 1 -10.97 10.91 -7.88
C ASP A 1 -9.75 10.34 -8.58
N PHE A 2 -8.49 10.60 -8.19
CA PHE A 2 -7.34 9.94 -8.83
C PHE A 2 -7.13 8.47 -8.38
N PHE A 3 -7.24 8.21 -7.08
CA PHE A 3 -7.00 6.88 -6.50
C PHE A 3 -8.04 5.82 -6.89
N ASN A 4 -9.31 6.22 -7.08
CA ASN A 4 -10.36 5.30 -7.53
C ASN A 4 -10.06 4.72 -8.92
N ILE A 5 -9.45 5.51 -9.82
CA ILE A 5 -9.15 5.10 -11.21
C ILE A 5 -8.04 4.02 -11.24
N ILE A 6 -7.01 4.16 -10.40
CA ILE A 6 -5.88 3.21 -10.36
C ILE A 6 -6.32 1.82 -9.84
N ILE A 7 -7.28 1.78 -8.92
CA ILE A 7 -7.75 0.55 -8.28
C ILE A 7 -8.68 -0.26 -9.21
N LEU A 8 -9.49 0.42 -10.02
CA LEU A 8 -10.38 -0.21 -11.00
C LEU A 8 -9.64 -0.93 -12.13
N GLN A 9 -8.43 -0.48 -12.50
CA GLN A 9 -7.67 -1.06 -13.61
C GLN A 9 -7.12 -2.48 -13.32
N ARG A 10 -7.16 -2.95 -12.06
CA ARG A 10 -6.64 -4.27 -11.65
C ARG A 10 -7.60 -5.16 -10.85
N GLY A 11 -8.88 -4.79 -10.77
CA GLY A 11 -9.98 -5.73 -10.47
C GLY A 11 -10.13 -6.21 -9.03
N VAL A 12 -9.84 -5.38 -8.01
CA VAL A 12 -10.25 -5.69 -6.63
C VAL A 12 -11.05 -4.52 -6.05
N LEU A 13 -12.28 -4.80 -5.61
CA LEU A 13 -13.12 -3.86 -4.87
C LEU A 13 -12.54 -3.73 -3.44
N VAL A 14 -11.63 -2.78 -3.25
CA VAL A 14 -11.01 -2.48 -1.95
C VAL A 14 -11.68 -1.22 -1.40
N LYS A 15 -12.14 -1.25 -0.13
CA LYS A 15 -12.50 -0.01 0.57
C LYS A 15 -11.21 0.76 0.85
N VAL A 16 -11.12 1.97 0.31
CA VAL A 16 -9.93 2.83 0.42
C VAL A 16 -10.28 4.09 1.18
N GLU A 17 -9.51 4.34 2.23
CA GLU A 17 -9.53 5.61 2.96
C GLU A 17 -8.17 6.26 2.77
N HIS A 18 -8.13 7.53 2.38
CA HIS A 18 -6.86 8.25 2.17
C HIS A 18 -6.91 9.59 2.89
N TYR A 19 -5.78 10.00 3.45
CA TYR A 19 -5.65 11.29 4.12
C TYR A 19 -4.32 11.94 3.77
N LYS A 20 -4.33 13.27 3.74
CA LYS A 20 -3.18 14.08 3.35
C LYS A 20 -2.57 14.70 4.60
N GLU A 21 -1.35 14.31 4.92
CA GLU A 21 -0.54 14.94 5.96
C GLU A 21 0.38 16.00 5.36
N TYR A 22 0.52 17.11 6.08
CA TYR A 22 1.51 18.14 5.78
C TYR A 22 2.60 18.07 6.83
N GLN A 23 3.67 17.33 6.52
CA GLN A 23 4.88 17.33 7.35
C GLN A 23 5.50 18.74 7.26
N MET A 24 6.06 19.27 8.36
CA MET A 24 6.56 20.66 8.53
C MET A 24 7.68 21.11 7.55
N ARG A 25 7.94 20.39 6.45
CA ARG A 25 8.94 20.71 5.41
C ARG A 25 8.35 20.81 4.00
N GLY A 26 7.08 21.17 3.88
CA GLY A 26 6.49 21.71 2.64
C GLY A 26 6.10 20.71 1.54
N ALA A 27 6.51 19.44 1.62
CA ALA A 27 6.05 18.41 0.69
C ALA A 27 4.77 17.72 1.22
N PRO A 28 3.71 17.57 0.41
CA PRO A 28 2.53 16.82 0.80
C PRO A 28 2.88 15.33 0.96
N HIS A 29 2.56 14.77 2.13
CA HIS A 29 2.72 13.35 2.43
C HIS A 29 1.34 12.68 2.37
N TYR A 30 1.17 11.70 1.48
CA TYR A 30 -0.11 11.01 1.33
C TYR A 30 -0.08 9.69 2.10
N HIS A 31 -1.05 9.53 3.00
CA HIS A 31 -1.33 8.27 3.65
C HIS A 31 -2.54 7.62 3.00
N ILE A 32 -2.48 6.30 2.86
CA ILE A 32 -3.56 5.49 2.29
C ILE A 32 -3.75 4.28 3.20
N LEU A 33 -4.99 4.05 3.59
CA LEU A 33 -5.45 2.84 4.27
C LEU A 33 -6.25 2.00 3.27
N LEU A 34 -5.82 0.75 3.07
CA LEU A 34 -6.41 -0.19 2.12
C LEU A 34 -6.91 -1.43 2.84
N TRP A 35 -8.19 -1.77 2.65
CA TRP A 35 -8.76 -3.03 3.13
C TRP A 35 -8.80 -4.05 2.00
N ILE A 36 -7.83 -4.97 1.99
CA ILE A 36 -7.70 -5.98 0.94
C ILE A 36 -8.45 -7.24 1.39
N GLU A 37 -9.42 -7.67 0.59
CA GLU A 37 -10.14 -8.92 0.82
C GLU A 37 -9.18 -10.11 0.83
N ASN A 38 -9.38 -11.05 1.78
CA ASN A 38 -8.56 -12.25 1.97
C ASN A 38 -7.06 -11.99 2.29
N ALA A 39 -6.70 -10.77 2.69
CA ALA A 39 -5.36 -10.51 3.21
C ALA A 39 -5.15 -11.21 4.57
N PRO A 40 -3.92 -11.67 4.86
CA PRO A 40 -3.60 -12.22 6.17
C PRO A 40 -3.68 -11.16 7.27
N VAL A 41 -4.05 -11.57 8.48
CA VAL A 41 -4.22 -10.68 9.64
C VAL A 41 -2.99 -10.75 10.54
N VAL A 42 -2.36 -9.60 10.76
CA VAL A 42 -1.18 -9.48 11.64
C VAL A 42 -1.54 -9.89 13.06
N GLY A 43 -0.71 -10.76 13.67
CA GLY A 43 -0.93 -11.27 15.03
C GLY A 43 -1.93 -12.43 15.12
N ILE A 44 -2.58 -12.82 14.01
CA ILE A 44 -3.43 -14.00 13.92
C ILE A 44 -2.80 -15.04 12.98
N ASP A 45 -2.47 -14.63 11.76
CA ASP A 45 -1.82 -15.50 10.78
C ASP A 45 -0.31 -15.63 11.04
N PRO A 46 0.33 -16.73 10.57
CA PRO A 46 1.78 -16.91 10.69
C PRO A 46 2.56 -15.74 10.07
N PRO A 47 3.64 -15.26 10.72
CA PRO A 47 4.47 -14.16 10.22
C PRO A 47 4.96 -14.38 8.78
N GLU A 48 5.25 -15.63 8.40
CA GLU A 48 5.74 -15.99 7.07
C GLU A 48 4.68 -15.74 5.99
N LYS A 49 3.41 -16.03 6.29
CA LYS A 49 2.27 -15.78 5.41
C LYS A 49 2.07 -14.28 5.22
N VAL A 50 2.13 -13.52 6.30
CA VAL A 50 2.04 -12.04 6.29
C VAL A 50 3.18 -11.45 5.45
N CYS A 51 4.43 -11.83 5.76
CA CYS A 51 5.62 -11.34 5.07
C CYS A 51 5.59 -11.68 3.57
N SER A 52 5.19 -12.90 3.20
CA SER A 52 5.11 -13.32 1.79
C SER A 52 4.03 -12.55 1.03
N PHE A 53 2.86 -12.34 1.67
CA PHE A 53 1.77 -11.57 1.08
C PHE A 53 2.17 -10.12 0.77
N ILE A 54 2.88 -9.47 1.71
CA ILE A 54 3.41 -8.10 1.54
C ILE A 54 4.48 -8.09 0.46
N LYS A 55 5.48 -8.98 0.56
CA LYS A 55 6.62 -9.03 -0.36
C LYS A 55 6.20 -9.24 -1.82
N GLY A 56 5.16 -10.04 -2.08
CA GLY A 56 4.62 -10.24 -3.44
C GLY A 56 3.92 -9.02 -4.06
N ARG A 57 3.73 -7.94 -3.31
CA ARG A 57 3.02 -6.71 -3.75
C ARG A 57 3.88 -5.45 -3.68
N ILE A 58 5.06 -5.52 -3.07
CA ILE A 58 6.03 -4.41 -3.08
C ILE A 58 6.60 -4.30 -4.51
N THR A 59 6.33 -3.18 -5.17
CA THR A 59 6.88 -2.86 -6.50
C THR A 59 7.93 -1.74 -6.45
N CYS A 60 7.99 -1.01 -5.34
CA CYS A 60 9.01 0.00 -5.11
C CYS A 60 10.32 -0.67 -4.72
N HIS A 61 11.39 -0.29 -5.40
CA HIS A 61 12.74 -0.78 -5.13
C HIS A 61 13.62 0.42 -4.81
N MET A 62 14.52 0.26 -3.84
CA MET A 62 15.60 1.23 -3.70
C MET A 62 16.35 1.30 -5.03
N PRO A 63 16.60 2.50 -5.56
CA PRO A 63 17.45 2.63 -6.74
C PRO A 63 18.82 2.03 -6.42
N GLU A 64 19.42 1.36 -7.40
CA GLU A 64 20.82 0.94 -7.29
C GLU A 64 21.68 2.19 -7.05
N SER A 65 22.64 2.11 -6.12
CA SER A 65 23.57 3.20 -5.88
C SER A 65 24.44 3.41 -7.13
N ASN A 66 24.20 4.51 -7.83
CA ASN A 66 24.93 5.05 -8.99
C ASN A 66 25.33 4.02 -10.08
N LYS A 67 24.54 3.98 -11.15
CA LYS A 67 25.09 3.95 -12.51
C LYS A 67 25.06 5.35 -13.10
#